data_AF-A0AA43GT35-F1
#
_entry.id   AF-A0AA43GT35-F1
#
_cell.length_a   1.000
_cell.length_b   1.000
_cell.length_c   1.000
_cell.angle_alpha   90.00
_cell.angle_beta   90.00
_cell.angle_gamma   90.00
#
_symmetry.space_group_name_H-M   'P 1'
#
loop_
_entity.id
_entity.type
_entity.pdbx_description
1 polymer ?
#
loop_
_entity_poly.entity_id
_entity_poly.type
_entity_poly.pdbx_seq_one_letter_code
_entity_poly.pdbx_strand_id
1 'polypeptide(L)' 'MQYKITGKVYECETGLGIPNLVVQAFDKDVLKDDNLGETITDGEGKFEINYTEKDFKGIFEG' A
#
# COMPACT_ATOMS: atom_id res chain seq x y z
N MET A 1 -11.16 -7.41 -10.92
CA MET A 1 -10.51 -8.38 -9.99
C MET A 1 -10.15 -7.68 -8.68
N GLN A 2 -9.81 -8.44 -7.64
CA GLN A 2 -9.30 -7.90 -6.37
C GLN A 2 -7.81 -8.22 -6.28
N TYR A 3 -7.02 -7.21 -5.90
CA TYR A 3 -5.58 -7.26 -5.79
C TYR A 3 -5.15 -6.91 -4.37
N LYS A 4 -3.91 -7.27 -4.05
CA LYS A 4 -3.37 -7.09 -2.71
C LYS A 4 -1.89 -6.74 -2.73
N ILE A 5 -1.53 -5.78 -1.88
CA ILE A 5 -0.15 -5.45 -1.49
C ILE A 5 0.02 -5.82 -0.03
N THR A 6 1.08 -6.58 0.30
CA THR A 6 1.46 -6.89 1.68
C THR A 6 2.92 -6.57 1.93
N GLY A 7 3.26 -6.17 3.14
CA GLY A 7 4.65 -5.96 3.53
C GLY A 7 4.84 -5.89 5.04
N LYS A 8 6.08 -5.62 5.45
CA LYS A 8 6.47 -5.41 6.86
C LYS A 8 7.43 -4.23 6.93
N VAL A 9 7.16 -3.28 7.82
CA VAL A 9 8.08 -2.21 8.18
C VAL A 9 8.73 -2.56 9.51
N TYR A 10 10.06 -2.58 9.54
CA TYR A 10 10.83 -2.95 10.72
C TYR A 10 12.11 -2.11 10.83
N GLU A 11 12.58 -1.94 12.05
CA GLU A 11 13.88 -1.31 12.33
C GLU A 11 14.98 -2.34 12.06
N CYS A 12 16.01 -1.96 11.29
CA CYS A 12 16.96 -2.91 10.71
C CYS A 12 17.89 -3.58 11.74
N GLU A 13 18.29 -2.90 12.81
CA GLU A 13 19.24 -3.41 13.80
C GLU A 13 18.60 -4.44 14.73
N THR A 14 17.36 -4.19 15.16
CA THR A 14 16.61 -5.02 16.10
C THR A 14 15.66 -6.01 15.41
N GLY A 15 15.29 -5.75 14.15
CA GLY A 15 14.29 -6.54 13.41
C GLY A 15 12.86 -6.36 13.91
N LEU A 16 12.64 -5.45 14.88
CA LEU A 16 11.33 -5.20 15.47
C LEU A 16 10.43 -4.46 14.49
N GLY A 17 9.19 -4.95 14.38
CA GLY A 17 8.16 -4.29 13.58
C GLY A 17 7.83 -2.91 14.14
N ILE A 18 7.58 -1.95 13.25
CA ILE A 18 7.18 -0.60 13.66
C ILE A 18 5.66 -0.48 13.54
N PRO A 19 4.92 -0.42 14.66
CA PRO A 19 3.47 -0.30 14.63
C PRO A 19 3.02 1.14 14.36
N ASN A 20 1.75 1.28 14.00
CA ASN A 20 1.04 2.56 13.87
C ASN A 20 1.63 3.52 12.81
N LEU A 21 2.33 2.99 11.81
CA LEU A 21 2.76 3.77 10.65
C LEU A 21 1.66 3.80 9.61
N VAL A 22 1.43 4.97 9.02
CA VAL A 22 0.60 5.12 7.84
C VAL A 22 1.37 4.62 6.62
N VAL A 23 0.79 3.68 5.89
CA VAL A 23 1.32 3.16 4.62
C VAL A 23 0.33 3.52 3.52
N GLN A 24 0.81 4.26 2.52
CA GLN A 24 0.04 4.65 1.34
C GLN A 24 0.65 4.01 0.10
N ALA A 25 -0.18 3.39 -0.73
CA ALA A 25 0.23 2.81 -2.01
C ALA A 25 -0.31 3.68 -3.16
N PHE A 26 0.53 3.89 -4.16
CA PHE A 26 0.20 4.65 -5.36
C PHE A 26 0.57 3.81 -6.58
N ASP A 27 -0.30 3.80 -7.59
CA ASP A 27 0.08 3.33 -8.90
C ASP A 27 0.89 4.43 -9.59
N LYS A 28 2.00 4.04 -10.19
CA LYS A 28 2.95 5.01 -10.75
C LYS A 28 2.64 5.22 -12.22
N ASP A 29 1.79 6.19 -12.50
CA ASP A 29 1.51 6.62 -13.86
C ASP A 29 2.34 7.84 -14.28
N VAL A 30 2.49 7.99 -15.59
CA VAL A 30 3.29 9.06 -16.21
C VAL A 30 2.69 10.46 -15.97
N LEU A 31 1.40 10.55 -15.58
CA LEU A 31 0.65 11.82 -15.49
C LEU A 31 -0.02 12.10 -14.14
N LYS A 32 -0.43 11.09 -13.37
CA LYS A 32 -1.07 11.29 -12.05
C LYS A 32 -0.97 10.01 -11.22
N ASP A 33 -0.36 10.09 -10.05
CA ASP A 33 -0.29 8.95 -9.13
C ASP A 33 -1.71 8.65 -8.58
N ASP A 34 -2.29 7.52 -8.97
CA ASP A 34 -3.59 7.08 -8.46
C ASP A 34 -3.40 6.36 -7.11
N ASN A 35 -4.14 6.80 -6.09
CA ASN A 35 -4.04 6.24 -4.74
C ASN A 35 -4.73 4.86 -4.70
N LEU A 36 -3.94 3.81 -4.52
CA LEU A 36 -4.39 2.41 -4.43
C LEU A 36 -4.96 2.06 -3.05
N GLY A 37 -4.67 2.88 -2.04
CA GLY A 37 -5.20 2.73 -0.69
C GLY A 37 -4.20 3.12 0.40
N GLU A 38 -4.72 3.15 1.62
CA GLU A 38 -3.98 3.46 2.85
C GLU A 38 -4.30 2.41 3.91
N THR A 39 -3.30 2.09 4.74
CA THR A 39 -3.46 1.21 5.91
C THR A 39 -2.51 1.61 7.03
N ILE A 40 -2.65 0.97 8.19
CA ILE A 40 -1.81 1.17 9.37
C ILE A 40 -1.07 -0.12 9.68
N THR A 41 0.23 -0.04 9.97
CA THR A 41 1.01 -1.21 10.38
C THR A 41 0.57 -1.77 11.73
N ASP A 42 0.51 -3.09 11.84
CA ASP A 42 0.17 -3.79 13.09
C ASP A 42 1.34 -3.83 14.10
N GLY A 43 1.14 -4.53 15.22
CA GLY A 43 2.14 -4.71 16.28
C GLY A 43 3.45 -5.38 15.83
N GLU A 44 3.42 -6.12 14.71
CA GLU A 44 4.59 -6.74 14.09
C GLU A 44 5.10 -5.94 12.89
N GLY A 45 4.56 -4.73 12.66
CA GLY A 45 4.90 -3.87 11.53
C GLY A 45 4.33 -4.33 10.19
N LYS A 46 3.44 -5.33 10.18
CA LYS A 46 2.86 -5.88 8.95
C LYS A 46 1.73 -4.99 8.46
N PHE A 47 1.53 -4.97 7.15
CA PHE A 47 0.44 -4.24 6.53
C PHE A 47 -0.13 -4.99 5.33
N GLU A 48 -1.41 -4.71 5.04
CA GLU A 48 -2.14 -5.22 3.88
C GLU A 48 -2.99 -4.08 3.30
N ILE A 49 -2.86 -3.85 1.99
CA ILE A 49 -3.71 -2.94 1.22
C ILE A 49 -4.42 -3.78 0.16
N ASN A 50 -5.75 -3.82 0.26
CA ASN A 50 -6.61 -4.48 -0.73
C ASN A 50 -7.18 -3.41 -1.66
N TYR A 51 -7.05 -3.64 -2.97
CA TYR A 51 -7.51 -2.70 -3.99
C TYR A 51 -8.11 -3.46 -5.18
N THR A 52 -8.74 -2.75 -6.09
CA THR A 52 -9.48 -3.29 -7.22
C THR A 52 -9.09 -2.57 -8.50
N GLU A 53 -9.48 -3.13 -9.65
CA GLU A 53 -9.32 -2.46 -10.96
C GLU A 53 -9.89 -1.04 -10.98
N LYS A 54 -10.93 -0.75 -10.18
CA LYS A 54 -11.53 0.58 -10.12
C LYS A 54 -10.62 1.62 -9.44
N ASP A 55 -9.64 1.17 -8.66
CA ASP A 55 -8.77 2.03 -7.86
C ASP A 55 -7.55 2.52 -8.65
N PHE A 56 -7.24 1.92 -9.81
CA PHE A 56 -6.16 2.35 -10.71
C PHE A 56 -6.58 2.55 -12.17
N LYS A 57 -7.73 2.03 -12.60
CA LYS A 57 -8.19 2.26 -13.97
C LYS A 57 -8.78 3.66 -14.08
N GLY A 58 -7.90 4.63 -14.31
CA GLY A 58 -8.28 6.00 -14.66
C GLY A 58 -9.20 6.04 -15.89
N ILE A 59 -10.02 7.08 -16.00
CA ILE A 59 -11.05 7.25 -17.06
C ILE A 59 -10.44 7.23 -18.49
N PHE A 60 -9.11 7.30 -18.62
CA PHE A 60 -8.36 7.31 -19.87
C PHE A 60 -7.52 6.03 -20.12
N GLU A 61 -7.49 5.10 -19.18
CA GLU A 61 -6.84 3.81 -19.32
C GLU A 61 -7.85 2.86 -20.00
N GLY A 62 -7.78 2.72 -21.32
CA GLY A 62 -8.70 1.91 -22.14
C GLY A 62 -8.60 0.42 -21.88
#